data_AF-A0A2V9T595-F1
#
_entry.id   AF-A0A2V9T595-F1
#
_cell.length_a   1.000
_cell.length_b   1.000
_cell.length_c   1.000
_cell.angle_alpha   90.00
_cell.angle_beta   90.00
_cell.angle_gamma   90.00
#
_symmetry.space_group_name_H-M   'P 1'
#
loop_
_entity.id
_entity.type
_entity.pdbx_description
1 polymer ?
#
loop_
_entity_poly.entity_id
_entity_poly.type
_entity_poly.pdbx_seq_one_letter_code
_entity_poly.pdbx_strand_id
1 'polypeptide(L)'
;MVVHAASAPGRLCYYLAPTERQAKEIAWRTLKEIVSPAMRRCTRESDLEIEILNGSLIKLHGPQSLRGSGLDFVVLDEFAYMPADLWPEVVRPMLADREGRALISSTPLGFNHFYDLYRDAQPRPDWAVFHYATAHGGFVSANESALLRSSMDSRLYRQELEASFELQEGRVYHAFSRD
;
A
#
# COMPACT_ATOMS: atom_id res chain seq x y z
N MET A 1 -3.33 9.54 -5.17
CA MET A 1 -2.01 10.23 -5.22
C MET A 1 -1.92 11.31 -6.31
N VAL A 2 -2.03 10.98 -7.61
CA VAL A 2 -1.87 11.98 -8.70
C VAL A 2 -2.83 13.17 -8.57
N VAL A 3 -4.10 12.91 -8.22
CA VAL A 3 -5.09 13.97 -7.94
C VAL A 3 -4.64 14.87 -6.78
N HIS A 4 -4.07 14.31 -5.71
CA HIS A 4 -3.54 15.10 -4.60
C HIS A 4 -2.40 16.00 -5.05
N ALA A 5 -1.45 15.47 -5.84
CA ALA A 5 -0.35 16.25 -6.41
C ALA A 5 -0.87 17.35 -7.35
N ALA A 6 -1.89 17.08 -8.16
CA ALA A 6 -2.43 18.06 -9.11
C ALA A 6 -3.28 19.15 -8.44
N SER A 7 -3.91 18.87 -7.30
CA SER A 7 -4.90 19.76 -6.67
C SER A 7 -4.34 21.05 -6.05
N ALA A 8 -3.03 21.15 -5.83
CA ALA A 8 -2.35 22.40 -5.45
C ALA A 8 -0.89 22.36 -5.92
N PRO A 9 -0.25 23.51 -6.19
CA PRO A 9 1.14 23.56 -6.63
C PRO A 9 2.12 23.14 -5.51
N GLY A 10 3.29 22.64 -5.90
CA GLY A 10 4.42 22.41 -4.99
C GLY A 10 4.25 21.28 -3.95
N ARG A 11 3.33 20.33 -4.18
CA ARG A 11 3.07 19.22 -3.24
C ARG A 11 4.10 18.11 -3.35
N LEU A 12 4.39 17.45 -2.23
CA LEU A 12 5.23 16.27 -2.15
C LEU A 12 4.39 15.04 -1.83
N CYS A 13 4.36 14.07 -2.76
CA CYS A 13 3.54 12.86 -2.68
C CYS A 13 4.39 11.60 -2.81
N TYR A 14 4.32 10.69 -1.83
CA TYR A 14 5.10 9.45 -1.82
C TYR A 14 4.24 8.21 -2.04
N TYR A 15 4.81 7.22 -2.73
CA TYR A 15 4.33 5.84 -2.77
C TYR A 15 5.37 4.94 -2.12
N LEU A 16 4.99 4.24 -1.05
CA LEU A 16 5.83 3.35 -0.29
C LEU A 16 5.38 1.91 -0.51
N ALA A 17 6.33 1.01 -0.74
CA ALA A 17 6.14 -0.44 -0.70
C ALA A 17 7.21 -1.05 0.23
N PRO A 18 7.14 -2.36 0.59
CA PRO A 18 8.06 -2.94 1.57
C PRO A 18 9.54 -2.84 1.14
N THR A 19 9.78 -2.74 -0.17
CA THR A 19 11.09 -2.39 -0.74
C THR A 19 10.95 -1.38 -1.88
N GLU A 20 12.00 -0.61 -2.16
CA GLU A 20 12.04 0.31 -3.30
C GLU A 20 11.88 -0.43 -4.64
N ARG A 21 12.43 -1.66 -4.72
CA ARG A 21 12.23 -2.54 -5.88
C ARG A 21 10.76 -2.88 -6.09
N GLN A 22 10.04 -3.30 -5.04
CA GLN A 22 8.60 -3.57 -5.13
C GLN A 22 7.83 -2.31 -5.49
N ALA A 23 8.16 -1.15 -4.90
CA ALA A 23 7.51 0.11 -5.24
C ALA A 23 7.63 0.38 -6.76
N LYS A 24 8.83 0.19 -7.32
CA LYS A 24 9.09 0.31 -8.74
C LYS A 24 8.28 -0.68 -9.58
N GLU A 25 8.30 -1.96 -9.22
CA GLU A 25 7.60 -3.03 -9.94
C GLU A 25 6.08 -2.83 -9.94
N ILE A 26 5.50 -2.39 -8.82
CA ILE A 26 4.06 -2.21 -8.65
C ILE A 26 3.57 -0.93 -9.33
N ALA A 27 4.20 0.20 -9.03
CA ALA A 27 3.59 1.51 -9.29
C ALA A 27 4.26 2.30 -10.42
N TRP A 28 5.54 2.07 -10.75
CA TRP A 28 6.29 3.02 -11.59
C TRP A 28 5.75 3.12 -13.02
N ARG A 29 5.46 1.98 -13.63
CA ARG A 29 4.88 1.93 -14.98
C ARG A 29 3.49 2.58 -14.99
N THR A 30 2.62 2.15 -14.08
CA THR A 30 1.25 2.65 -13.97
C THR A 30 1.21 4.15 -13.69
N LEU A 31 2.11 4.69 -12.86
CA LEU A 31 2.19 6.13 -12.59
C LEU A 31 2.61 6.92 -13.83
N LYS A 32 3.51 6.39 -14.65
CA LYS A 32 3.80 7.00 -15.95
C LYS A 32 2.58 6.93 -16.86
N GLU A 33 1.84 5.83 -16.90
CA GLU A 33 0.63 5.76 -17.73
C GLU A 33 -0.45 6.77 -17.28
N ILE A 34 -0.66 6.93 -15.97
CA ILE A 34 -1.64 7.86 -15.39
C ILE A 34 -1.20 9.32 -15.52
N VAL A 35 0.05 9.64 -15.20
CA VAL A 35 0.58 10.99 -15.36
C VAL A 35 0.97 11.16 -16.82
N SER A 36 0.05 11.65 -17.65
CA SER A 36 0.30 11.79 -19.09
C SER A 36 1.49 12.72 -19.38
N PRO A 37 2.17 12.58 -20.54
CA PRO A 37 3.27 13.46 -20.92
C PRO A 37 2.91 14.95 -20.87
N ALA A 38 1.65 15.30 -21.15
CA ALA A 38 1.14 16.68 -21.09
C ALA A 38 1.10 17.26 -19.66
N MET A 39 1.09 16.41 -18.63
CA MET A 39 1.13 16.83 -17.23
C MET A 39 2.54 16.83 -16.63
N ARG A 40 3.53 16.21 -17.31
CA ARG A 40 4.88 16.06 -16.77
C ARG A 40 5.75 17.24 -17.14
N ARG A 41 6.47 17.74 -16.14
CA ARG A 41 7.60 18.63 -16.34
C ARG A 41 8.89 17.83 -16.52
N CYS A 42 9.11 16.83 -15.67
CA CYS A 42 10.30 15.98 -15.72
C CYS A 42 9.98 14.57 -15.20
N THR A 43 10.73 13.57 -15.66
CA THR A 43 10.73 12.21 -15.11
C THR A 43 12.18 11.79 -14.89
N ARG A 44 12.51 11.45 -13.64
CA ARG A 44 13.84 10.99 -13.23
C ARG A 44 13.75 9.50 -12.93
N GLU A 45 14.21 8.68 -13.88
CA GLU A 45 14.07 7.22 -13.81
C GLU A 45 14.92 6.58 -12.72
N SER A 46 16.11 7.12 -12.43
CA SER A 46 17.00 6.62 -11.37
C SER A 46 16.43 6.88 -9.97
N ASP A 47 15.83 8.06 -9.78
CA ASP A 47 15.28 8.50 -8.49
C ASP A 47 13.81 8.11 -8.29
N LEU A 48 13.21 7.43 -9.28
CA LEU A 48 11.78 7.08 -9.31
C LEU A 48 10.87 8.28 -9.01
N GLU A 49 11.14 9.39 -9.69
CA GLU A 49 10.48 10.67 -9.44
C GLU A 49 9.82 11.23 -10.70
N ILE A 50 8.60 11.73 -10.55
CA ILE A 50 7.89 12.51 -11.56
C ILE A 50 7.60 13.89 -11.00
N GLU A 51 8.09 14.91 -11.69
CA GLU A 51 7.72 16.30 -11.46
C GLU A 51 6.63 16.68 -12.45
N ILE A 52 5.50 17.18 -11.95
CA ILE A 52 4.37 17.61 -12.78
C ILE A 52 4.39 19.13 -13.00
N LEU A 53 3.64 19.63 -13.98
CA LEU A 53 3.71 21.03 -14.41
C LEU A 53 3.47 22.06 -13.30
N ASN A 54 2.68 21.72 -12.28
CA ASN A 54 2.41 22.59 -11.13
C ASN A 54 3.53 22.61 -10.05
N GLY A 55 4.68 21.97 -10.33
CA GLY A 55 5.83 21.90 -9.42
C GLY A 55 5.70 20.84 -8.32
N SER A 56 4.63 20.04 -8.32
CA SER A 56 4.51 18.92 -7.38
C SER A 56 5.37 17.73 -7.79
N LEU A 57 5.82 16.97 -6.80
CA LEU A 57 6.65 15.79 -6.95
C LEU A 57 5.90 14.54 -6.50
N ILE A 58 6.00 13.50 -7.33
CA ILE A 58 5.53 12.15 -7.03
C ILE A 58 6.76 11.26 -7.00
N LYS A 59 7.02 10.59 -5.86
CA LYS A 59 8.20 9.72 -5.69
C LYS A 59 7.81 8.33 -5.18
N LEU A 60 8.61 7.33 -5.53
CA LEU A 60 8.50 5.98 -5.00
C LEU A 60 9.68 5.71 -4.07
N HIS A 61 9.42 5.13 -2.91
CA HIS A 61 10.44 4.80 -1.93
C HIS A 61 10.20 3.44 -1.28
N GLY A 62 11.27 2.86 -0.73
CA GLY A 62 11.16 1.85 0.31
C GLY A 62 11.16 2.48 1.71
N PRO A 63 10.91 1.71 2.77
CA PRO A 63 10.82 2.24 4.14
C PRO A 63 12.16 2.82 4.66
N GLN A 64 13.29 2.30 4.16
CA GLN A 64 14.63 2.68 4.62
C GLN A 64 15.13 4.02 4.03
N SER A 65 14.54 4.51 2.93
CA SER A 65 15.00 5.72 2.24
C SER A 65 14.30 7.01 2.70
N LEU A 66 13.51 6.96 3.78
CA LEU A 66 12.75 8.12 4.28
C LEU A 66 13.52 8.89 5.36
N ARG A 67 13.84 10.17 5.10
CA ARG A 67 14.23 11.12 6.15
C ARG A 67 13.72 12.54 5.87
N GLY A 68 13.14 13.17 6.89
CA GLY A 68 13.11 14.63 7.09
C GLY A 68 12.31 15.49 6.09
N SER A 69 11.50 14.91 5.22
CA SER A 69 10.70 15.66 4.25
C SER A 69 9.24 15.77 4.69
N GLY A 70 8.67 16.98 4.64
CA GLY A 70 7.24 17.21 4.85
C GLY A 70 6.40 16.72 3.67
N LEU A 71 5.40 15.87 3.92
CA LEU A 71 4.58 15.21 2.92
C LEU A 71 3.16 15.78 2.91
N ASP A 72 2.65 16.05 1.71
CA ASP A 72 1.24 16.43 1.51
C ASP A 72 0.35 15.18 1.39
N PHE A 73 0.91 14.10 0.84
CA PHE A 73 0.21 12.82 0.70
C PHE A 73 1.16 11.64 0.66
N VAL A 74 0.75 10.50 1.21
CA VAL A 74 1.52 9.24 1.12
C VAL A 74 0.60 8.04 0.90
N VAL A 75 1.05 7.11 0.07
CA VAL A 75 0.50 5.76 -0.01
C VAL A 75 1.47 4.80 0.67
N LEU A 76 0.98 3.98 1.59
CA LEU A 76 1.71 2.84 2.14
C LEU A 76 1.03 1.57 1.64
N ASP A 77 1.66 0.92 0.66
CA ASP A 77 1.16 -0.30 0.06
C ASP A 77 1.87 -1.52 0.64
N GLU A 78 1.12 -2.57 0.94
CA GLU A 78 1.60 -3.76 1.69
C GLU A 78 2.18 -3.42 3.07
N PHE A 79 1.52 -2.51 3.81
CA PHE A 79 2.01 -2.02 5.11
C PHE A 79 2.21 -3.11 6.18
N ALA A 80 1.46 -4.21 6.11
CA ALA A 80 1.64 -5.34 7.04
C ALA A 80 3.03 -5.99 6.91
N TYR A 81 3.72 -5.79 5.79
CA TYR A 81 5.07 -6.29 5.51
C TYR A 81 6.17 -5.23 5.71
N MET A 82 5.81 -4.04 6.17
CA MET A 82 6.76 -2.97 6.51
C MET A 82 7.15 -3.00 8.00
N PRO A 83 8.26 -2.33 8.38
CA PRO A 83 8.59 -2.12 9.79
C PRO A 83 7.44 -1.45 10.56
N ALA A 84 7.13 -1.95 11.76
CA ALA A 84 5.99 -1.49 12.55
C ALA A 84 6.12 -0.02 13.03
N ASP A 85 7.35 0.44 13.24
CA ASP A 85 7.74 1.78 13.63
C ASP A 85 7.61 2.81 12.48
N LEU A 86 7.56 2.34 11.22
CA LEU A 86 7.51 3.22 10.04
C LEU A 86 6.34 4.23 10.10
N TRP A 87 5.14 3.78 10.48
CA TRP A 87 3.99 4.67 10.56
C TRP A 87 4.12 5.67 11.73
N PRO A 88 4.21 5.25 13.00
CA PRO A 88 4.20 6.17 14.12
C PRO A 88 5.46 7.04 14.23
N GLU A 89 6.64 6.53 13.85
CA GLU A 89 7.92 7.21 14.10
C GLU A 89 8.45 7.98 12.90
N VAL A 90 8.06 7.62 11.67
CA VAL A 90 8.60 8.24 10.45
C VAL A 90 7.51 8.94 9.65
N VAL A 91 6.52 8.21 9.15
CA VAL A 91 5.55 8.74 8.20
C VAL A 91 4.56 9.70 8.87
N ARG A 92 4.06 9.37 10.06
CA ARG A 92 3.11 10.24 10.77
C ARG A 92 3.73 11.61 11.10
N PRO A 93 4.97 11.70 11.62
CA PRO A 93 5.68 12.99 11.76
C PRO A 93 5.91 13.72 10.44
N MET A 94 6.26 13.01 9.36
CA MET A 94 6.44 13.62 8.04
C MET A 94 5.17 14.23 7.45
N LEU A 95 3.97 13.82 7.90
CA LEU A 95 2.70 14.42 7.48
C LEU A 95 2.29 15.61 8.36
N ALA A 96 2.90 15.78 9.54
CA ALA A 96 2.39 16.69 10.57
C ALA A 96 2.56 18.16 10.20
N ASP A 97 3.68 18.53 9.56
CA ASP A 97 4.00 19.90 9.19
C ASP A 97 3.10 20.47 8.08
N ARG A 98 2.61 19.59 7.19
CA ARG A 98 1.75 19.95 6.06
C ARG A 98 0.29 19.56 6.23
N GLU A 99 -0.08 19.05 7.40
CA GLU A 99 -1.40 18.45 7.64
C GLU A 99 -1.76 17.43 6.54
N GLY A 100 -0.76 16.65 6.14
CA GLY A 100 -0.84 15.71 5.04
C GLY A 100 -1.77 14.53 5.33
N ARG A 101 -2.15 13.83 4.26
CA ARG A 101 -3.04 12.66 4.33
C ARG A 101 -2.32 11.37 3.92
N ALA A 102 -2.78 10.24 4.44
CA ALA A 102 -2.27 8.93 4.07
C ALA A 102 -3.37 8.04 3.52
N LEU A 103 -2.98 7.16 2.59
CA LEU A 103 -3.72 5.96 2.23
C LEU A 103 -2.84 4.76 2.61
N ILE A 104 -3.37 3.87 3.45
CA ILE A 104 -2.64 2.69 3.94
C ILE A 104 -3.41 1.46 3.48
N SER A 105 -2.76 0.61 2.68
CA SER A 105 -3.31 -0.64 2.15
C SER A 105 -2.39 -1.81 2.47
N SER A 106 -2.98 -2.98 2.70
CA SER A 106 -2.25 -4.24 2.84
C SER A 106 -3.25 -5.40 2.81
N THR A 107 -2.77 -6.59 2.48
CA THR A 107 -3.46 -7.82 2.92
C THR A 107 -3.20 -8.07 4.41
N PRO A 108 -4.16 -8.64 5.15
CA PRO A 108 -3.94 -9.03 6.54
C PRO A 108 -2.74 -9.96 6.70
N LEU A 109 -1.96 -9.81 7.77
CA LEU A 109 -0.87 -10.72 8.10
C LEU A 109 -0.88 -11.03 9.60
N GLY A 110 -1.70 -12.01 9.99
CA GLY A 110 -1.92 -12.29 11.40
C GLY A 110 -2.49 -11.09 12.15
N PHE A 111 -2.32 -11.07 13.47
CA PHE A 111 -2.66 -9.93 14.33
C PHE A 111 -1.44 -9.05 14.58
N ASN A 112 -0.82 -8.56 13.51
CA ASN A 112 0.38 -7.70 13.60
C ASN A 112 0.02 -6.21 13.74
N HIS A 113 1.01 -5.33 13.56
CA HIS A 113 0.85 -3.88 13.68
C HIS A 113 -0.18 -3.28 12.69
N PHE A 114 -0.41 -3.90 11.53
CA PHE A 114 -1.47 -3.45 10.61
C PHE A 114 -2.86 -3.78 11.16
N TYR A 115 -3.03 -4.93 11.82
CA TYR A 115 -4.27 -5.25 12.54
C TYR A 115 -4.53 -4.25 13.67
N ASP A 116 -3.51 -3.94 14.46
CA ASP A 116 -3.62 -2.95 15.54
C ASP A 116 -4.01 -1.58 14.99
N LEU A 117 -3.36 -1.12 13.92
CA LEU A 117 -3.71 0.13 13.24
C LEU A 117 -5.15 0.11 12.71
N TYR A 118 -5.56 -0.99 12.06
CA TYR A 118 -6.91 -1.16 11.53
C TYR A 118 -7.97 -1.04 12.63
N ARG A 119 -7.78 -1.76 13.75
CA ARG A 119 -8.68 -1.71 14.91
C ARG A 119 -8.71 -0.32 15.54
N ASP A 120 -7.56 0.28 15.76
CA ASP A 120 -7.43 1.57 16.45
C ASP A 120 -7.94 2.74 15.60
N ALA A 121 -7.97 2.60 14.27
CA ALA A 121 -8.51 3.58 13.34
C ALA A 121 -10.05 3.56 13.27
N GLN A 122 -10.71 2.42 13.48
CA GLN A 122 -12.18 2.30 13.36
C GLN A 122 -13.00 3.31 14.18
N PRO A 123 -12.70 3.56 15.46
CA PRO A 123 -13.47 4.52 16.25
C PRO A 123 -13.06 5.98 16.03
N ARG A 124 -12.04 6.26 15.22
CA ARG A 124 -11.47 7.61 15.07
C ARG A 124 -12.16 8.40 13.96
N PRO A 125 -12.63 9.64 14.23
CA PRO A 125 -13.36 10.44 13.24
C PRO A 125 -12.47 10.97 12.11
N ASP A 126 -11.15 11.05 12.32
CA ASP A 126 -10.16 11.46 11.32
C ASP A 126 -9.72 10.31 10.40
N TRP A 127 -10.29 9.12 10.57
CA TRP A 127 -9.99 7.92 9.78
C TRP A 127 -11.21 7.45 9.01
N ALA A 128 -10.95 6.95 7.79
CA ALA A 128 -11.90 6.15 7.05
C ALA A 128 -11.28 4.75 6.89
N VAL A 129 -11.99 3.74 7.40
CA VAL A 129 -11.52 2.35 7.40
C VAL A 129 -12.39 1.54 6.45
N PHE A 130 -11.74 0.76 5.59
CA PHE A 130 -12.41 -0.06 4.59
C PHE A 130 -11.90 -1.50 4.66
N HIS A 131 -12.76 -2.44 4.28
CA HIS A 131 -12.46 -3.85 4.17
C HIS A 131 -12.98 -4.37 2.83
N TYR A 132 -12.09 -4.95 2.01
CA TYR A 132 -12.40 -5.36 0.65
C TYR A 132 -11.90 -6.78 0.37
N ALA A 133 -12.83 -7.74 0.32
CA ALA A 133 -12.58 -9.05 -0.25
C ALA A 133 -12.45 -8.98 -1.78
N THR A 134 -11.71 -9.91 -2.38
CA THR A 134 -11.54 -10.01 -3.84
C THR A 134 -12.88 -10.10 -4.59
N ALA A 135 -13.87 -10.77 -4.00
CA ALA A 135 -15.21 -10.88 -4.54
C ALA A 135 -15.90 -9.51 -4.76
N HIS A 136 -15.54 -8.49 -3.98
CA HIS A 136 -16.07 -7.13 -4.13
C HIS A 136 -15.43 -6.36 -5.29
N GLY A 137 -14.25 -6.79 -5.76
CA GLY A 137 -13.52 -6.09 -6.82
C GLY A 137 -14.05 -6.37 -8.24
N GLY A 138 -14.72 -7.51 -8.45
CA GLY A 138 -15.28 -7.89 -9.77
C GLY A 138 -14.25 -8.25 -10.85
N PHE A 139 -12.96 -8.27 -10.52
CA PHE A 139 -11.87 -8.59 -11.46
C PHE A 139 -11.59 -10.09 -11.59
N VAL A 140 -11.97 -10.88 -10.58
CA VAL A 140 -11.76 -12.33 -10.55
C VAL A 140 -13.06 -13.04 -10.90
N SER A 141 -13.02 -13.91 -11.91
CA SER A 141 -14.20 -14.65 -12.33
C SER A 141 -14.69 -15.63 -11.26
N ALA A 142 -15.97 -15.99 -11.30
CA ALA A 142 -16.53 -17.00 -10.39
C ALA A 142 -15.82 -18.35 -10.52
N ASN A 143 -15.43 -18.74 -11.73
CA ASN A 143 -14.69 -19.98 -11.98
C ASN A 143 -13.31 -19.95 -11.33
N GLU A 144 -12.56 -18.86 -11.51
CA GLU A 144 -11.24 -18.70 -10.89
C GLU A 144 -11.33 -18.68 -9.36
N SER A 145 -12.35 -18.01 -8.83
CA SER A 145 -12.61 -17.97 -7.38
C SER A 145 -12.87 -19.38 -6.82
N ALA A 146 -13.60 -20.22 -7.55
CA ALA A 146 -13.85 -21.60 -7.16
C ALA A 146 -12.57 -22.46 -7.23
N LEU A 147 -11.75 -22.28 -8.26
CA LEU A 147 -10.46 -22.96 -8.41
C LEU A 147 -9.52 -22.61 -7.25
N LEU A 148 -9.37 -21.31 -6.93
CA LEU A 148 -8.57 -20.84 -5.81
C LEU A 148 -9.06 -21.42 -4.48
N ARG A 149 -10.38 -21.45 -4.25
CA ARG A 149 -10.96 -22.03 -3.03
C ARG A 149 -10.69 -23.52 -2.89
N SER A 150 -10.59 -24.26 -4.00
CA SER A 150 -10.34 -25.70 -3.99
C SER A 150 -8.85 -26.08 -3.90
N SER A 151 -7.96 -25.18 -4.29
CA SER A 151 -6.52 -25.45 -4.42
C SER A 151 -5.65 -24.78 -3.35
N MET A 152 -6.10 -23.66 -2.79
CA MET A 152 -5.38 -22.96 -1.73
C MET A 152 -5.66 -23.56 -0.36
N ASP A 153 -4.67 -23.47 0.53
CA ASP A 153 -4.91 -23.71 1.95
C ASP A 153 -6.02 -22.78 2.44
N SER A 154 -6.95 -23.33 3.24
CA SER A 154 -8.16 -22.59 3.65
C SER A 154 -7.84 -21.27 4.36
N ARG A 155 -6.75 -21.22 5.13
CA ARG A 155 -6.33 -20.01 5.85
C ARG A 155 -5.76 -18.99 4.89
N LEU A 156 -4.92 -19.43 3.95
CA LEU A 156 -4.36 -18.56 2.91
C LEU A 156 -5.48 -17.99 2.03
N TYR A 157 -6.50 -18.79 1.70
CA TYR A 157 -7.67 -18.31 0.97
C TYR A 157 -8.41 -17.22 1.74
N ARG A 158 -8.70 -17.42 3.03
CA ARG A 158 -9.36 -16.41 3.85
C ARG A 158 -8.54 -15.12 3.97
N GLN A 159 -7.22 -15.24 4.12
CA GLN A 159 -6.32 -14.10 4.23
C GLN A 159 -6.24 -13.30 2.90
N GLU A 160 -5.93 -13.97 1.79
CA GLU A 160 -5.64 -13.31 0.51
C GLU A 160 -6.90 -12.94 -0.29
N LEU A 161 -7.98 -13.73 -0.18
CA LEU A 161 -9.19 -13.55 -0.99
C LEU A 161 -10.35 -12.95 -0.19
N GLU A 162 -10.53 -13.38 1.07
CA GLU A 162 -11.60 -12.85 1.93
C GLU A 162 -11.13 -11.66 2.78
N ALA A 163 -9.84 -11.28 2.69
CA ALA A 163 -9.21 -10.23 3.49
C ALA A 163 -9.42 -10.42 5.00
N SER A 164 -9.43 -11.66 5.48
CA SER A 164 -9.64 -12.01 6.90
C SER A 164 -8.34 -11.92 7.71
N PHE A 165 -8.44 -11.40 8.95
CA PHE A 165 -7.36 -11.51 9.94
C PHE A 165 -7.40 -12.88 10.61
N GLU A 166 -6.40 -13.71 10.35
CA GLU A 166 -6.32 -15.10 10.83
C GLU A 166 -5.27 -15.26 11.94
N LEU A 167 -5.47 -16.19 12.88
CA LEU A 167 -4.42 -16.56 13.82
C LEU A 167 -3.20 -17.15 13.07
N GLN A 168 -2.01 -16.74 13.48
CA GLN A 168 -0.78 -17.39 13.04
C GLN A 168 -0.60 -18.67 13.87
N GLU A 169 -1.10 -19.80 13.37
CA GLU A 169 -0.70 -21.09 13.92
C GLU A 169 0.76 -21.39 13.51
N GLY A 170 1.56 -21.86 14.47
CA GLY A 170 2.95 -22.24 14.23
C GLY A 170 3.04 -23.25 13.09
N ARG A 171 4.03 -23.08 12.19
CA ARG A 171 4.28 -23.86 10.96
C ARG A 171 3.81 -25.32 11.06
N VAL A 172 2.60 -25.61 10.58
CA VAL A 172 2.19 -26.99 10.31
C VAL A 172 2.69 -27.29 8.90
N TYR A 173 3.79 -28.05 8.81
CA TYR A 173 4.13 -28.74 7.57
C TYR A 173 2.97 -29.68 7.26
N HIS A 174 2.22 -29.39 6.19
CA HIS A 174 1.32 -30.38 5.62
C HIS A 174 2.18 -31.56 5.18
N ALA A 175 2.07 -32.68 5.89
CA ALA A 175 2.69 -33.93 5.50
C ALA A 175 2.13 -34.30 4.11
N PHE A 176 3.01 -34.31 3.12
CA PHE A 176 2.73 -34.90 1.81
C PHE A 176 2.24 -36.34 2.03
N SER A 177 0.96 -36.60 1.78
CA SER A 177 0.50 -37.97 1.59
C SER A 177 0.89 -38.38 0.17
N ARG A 178 1.82 -39.33 0.06
CA ARG A 178 2.10 -40.02 -1.19
C ARG A 178 1.21 -41.25 -1.23
N ASP A 179 0.25 -41.25 -2.15
CA ASP A 179 -0.20 -42.49 -2.76
C ASP A 179 0.84 -42.95 -3.80
#